data_AF-A0A8H2Y2Q1-F1
#
_entry.id   AF-A0A8H2Y2Q1-F1
#
_cell.length_a   1.000
_cell.length_b   1.000
_cell.length_c   1.000
_cell.angle_alpha   90.00
_cell.angle_beta   90.00
_cell.angle_gamma   90.00
#
_symmetry.space_group_name_H-M   'P 1'
#
loop_
_entity.id
_entity.type
_entity.pdbx_description
1 polymer ?
#
loop_
_entity_poly.entity_id
_entity_poly.type
_entity_poly.pdbx_seq_one_letter_code
_entity_poly.pdbx_strand_id
1 'polypeptide(L)'
;MSAQEYSIPAGLYTIENVHTDTVLDSYYGKSDEGNPVNGSQPHGGSNQQWQLEWTGTSPKFELCNVKTNCKSYLSYGHARNSDRVVTSKMPNPCFILVADKCYA
;
A
#
# COMPACT_ATOMS: atom_id res chain seq x y z
N MET A 1 15.55 -6.13 27.74
CA MET A 1 14.90 -6.93 26.70
C MET A 1 14.59 -5.99 25.56
N SER A 2 15.26 -6.10 24.42
CA SER A 2 14.96 -5.27 23.24
C SER A 2 13.66 -5.77 22.62
N ALA A 3 12.72 -4.87 22.35
CA ALA A 3 11.59 -5.18 21.48
C ALA A 3 12.13 -5.74 20.16
N GLN A 4 11.64 -6.91 19.75
CA GLN A 4 11.99 -7.47 18.47
C GLN A 4 11.31 -6.62 17.40
N GLU A 5 12.07 -5.72 16.76
CA GLU A 5 11.60 -5.00 15.59
C GLU A 5 11.26 -6.04 14.51
N TYR A 6 9.96 -6.25 14.26
CA TYR A 6 9.53 -7.00 13.10
C TYR A 6 9.88 -6.17 11.86
N SER A 7 11.01 -6.48 11.23
CA SER A 7 11.34 -5.89 9.93
C SER A 7 10.52 -6.59 8.85
N ILE A 8 9.64 -5.85 8.20
CA ILE A 8 8.94 -6.32 7.00
C ILE A 8 9.97 -6.29 5.87
N PRO A 9 10.32 -7.44 5.25
CA PRO A 9 11.32 -7.44 4.19
C PRO A 9 10.79 -6.71 2.95
N ALA A 10 11.68 -6.04 2.20
CA ALA A 10 11.33 -5.56 0.87
C ALA A 10 10.84 -6.72 0.00
N GLY A 11 9.84 -6.48 -0.85
CA GLY A 11 9.27 -7.55 -1.65
C GLY A 11 7.89 -7.24 -2.22
N LEU A 12 7.33 -8.26 -2.86
CA LEU A 12 6.01 -8.21 -3.45
C LEU A 12 4.95 -8.62 -2.44
N TYR A 13 3.93 -7.76 -2.27
CA TYR A 13 2.86 -7.98 -1.32
C TYR A 13 1.48 -7.78 -1.95
N THR A 14 0.51 -8.49 -1.39
CA THR A 14 -0.90 -8.15 -1.44
C THR A 14 -1.31 -7.67 -0.05
N ILE A 15 -2.08 -6.59 0.02
CA ILE A 15 -2.54 -5.99 1.27
C ILE A 15 -4.03 -6.30 1.40
N GLU A 16 -4.39 -7.08 2.40
CA GLU A 16 -5.74 -7.60 2.60
C GLU A 16 -6.45 -6.91 3.77
N ASN A 17 -7.70 -6.55 3.56
CA ASN A 17 -8.62 -6.22 4.64
C ASN A 17 -9.28 -7.51 5.13
N VAL A 18 -8.85 -7.99 6.30
CA VAL A 18 -9.33 -9.24 6.92
C VAL A 18 -10.80 -9.23 7.35
N HIS A 19 -11.45 -8.07 7.40
CA HIS A 19 -12.88 -7.99 7.73
C HIS A 19 -13.77 -8.21 6.49
N THR A 20 -13.32 -7.76 5.32
CA THR A 20 -14.09 -7.79 4.08
C THR A 20 -13.57 -8.79 3.05
N ASP A 21 -12.45 -9.46 3.33
CA ASP A 21 -11.71 -10.35 2.42
C ASP A 21 -11.38 -9.69 1.07
N THR A 22 -11.23 -8.36 1.09
CA THR A 22 -10.86 -7.58 -0.11
C THR A 22 -9.41 -7.15 -0.05
N VAL A 23 -8.77 -7.06 -1.20
CA VAL A 23 -7.38 -6.61 -1.34
C VAL A 23 -7.30 -5.18 -1.86
N LEU A 24 -6.19 -4.52 -1.54
CA LEU A 24 -5.88 -3.17 -1.99
C LEU A 24 -5.63 -3.15 -3.50
N ASP A 25 -6.55 -2.53 -4.24
CA ASP A 25 -6.62 -2.52 -5.70
C ASP A 25 -6.46 -1.10 -6.23
N SER A 26 -5.45 -0.85 -7.06
CA SER A 26 -5.39 0.38 -7.86
C SER A 26 -6.38 0.25 -9.02
N TYR A 27 -7.39 1.13 -9.07
CA TYR A 27 -8.50 1.01 -10.02
C TYR A 27 -8.01 0.90 -11.46
N TYR A 28 -8.19 -0.29 -12.08
CA TYR A 28 -7.64 -0.69 -13.38
C TYR A 28 -6.10 -0.58 -13.55
N GLY A 29 -5.37 -0.27 -12.47
CA GLY A 29 -3.92 -0.06 -12.47
C GLY A 29 -3.46 1.07 -13.39
N LYS A 30 -4.23 2.15 -13.48
CA LYS A 30 -3.85 3.34 -14.25
C LYS A 30 -2.70 4.06 -13.56
N SER A 31 -1.82 4.67 -14.36
CA SER A 31 -0.68 5.45 -13.87
C SER A 31 -1.01 6.94 -13.63
N ASP A 32 -2.28 7.28 -13.52
CA ASP A 32 -2.75 8.66 -13.37
C ASP A 32 -2.49 9.15 -11.94
N GLU A 33 -2.19 10.44 -11.80
CA GLU A 33 -2.12 11.07 -10.47
C GLU A 33 -3.50 11.04 -9.84
N GLY A 34 -3.60 10.58 -8.59
CA GLY A 34 -4.86 10.48 -7.89
C GLY A 34 -5.76 9.33 -8.36
N ASN A 35 -5.24 8.33 -9.10
CA ASN A 35 -6.05 7.15 -9.44
C ASN A 35 -6.59 6.52 -8.15
N PRO A 36 -7.90 6.22 -8.05
CA PRO A 36 -8.45 5.67 -6.83
C PRO A 36 -7.84 4.32 -6.46
N VAL A 37 -7.62 4.12 -5.16
CA VAL A 37 -7.30 2.80 -4.59
C VAL A 37 -8.52 2.34 -3.79
N ASN A 38 -8.98 1.12 -4.02
CA ASN A 38 -10.20 0.56 -3.43
C ASN A 38 -9.97 -0.85 -2.89
N GLY A 39 -10.87 -1.32 -2.04
CA GLY A 39 -11.00 -2.75 -1.79
C GLY A 39 -11.64 -3.43 -2.99
N SER A 40 -11.07 -4.55 -3.44
CA SER A 40 -11.62 -5.40 -4.49
C SER A 40 -11.47 -6.87 -4.12
N GLN A 41 -12.33 -7.74 -4.67
CA GLN A 41 -12.17 -9.18 -4.47
C GLN A 41 -10.82 -9.64 -5.05
N PRO A 42 -10.06 -10.49 -4.34
CA PRO A 42 -8.78 -10.98 -4.82
C PRO A 42 -8.95 -11.78 -6.11
N HIS A 43 -8.26 -11.34 -7.17
CA HIS A 43 -8.21 -12.03 -8.45
C HIS A 43 -6.77 -12.16 -8.99
N GLY A 44 -5.77 -11.79 -8.19
CA GLY A 44 -4.35 -11.96 -8.50
C GLY A 44 -3.82 -11.04 -9.61
N GLY A 45 -4.61 -10.05 -10.05
CA GLY A 45 -4.17 -9.09 -11.06
C GLY A 45 -3.04 -8.21 -10.52
N SER A 46 -2.12 -7.78 -11.40
CA SER A 46 -0.99 -6.95 -10.98
C SER A 46 -1.38 -5.55 -10.48
N ASN A 47 -2.64 -5.14 -10.66
CA ASN A 47 -3.20 -3.94 -10.03
C ASN A 47 -3.50 -4.13 -8.53
N GLN A 48 -3.50 -5.38 -8.03
CA GLN A 48 -3.67 -5.78 -6.62
C GLN A 48 -2.33 -6.14 -5.94
N GLN A 49 -1.23 -5.90 -6.64
CA GLN A 49 0.13 -6.26 -6.22
C GLN A 49 0.97 -5.00 -6.03
N TRP A 50 1.65 -4.93 -4.89
CA TRP A 50 2.42 -3.78 -4.46
C TRP A 50 3.85 -4.21 -4.13
N GLN A 51 4.82 -3.57 -4.76
CA GLN A 51 6.21 -3.72 -4.40
C GLN A 51 6.51 -2.77 -3.25
N LEU A 52 6.96 -3.35 -2.13
CA LEU A 52 7.39 -2.64 -0.94
C LEU A 52 8.90 -2.43 -1.00
N GLU A 53 9.32 -1.18 -0.84
CA GLU A 53 10.73 -0.77 -0.81
C GLU A 53 11.02 0.07 0.43
N TRP A 54 12.22 -0.12 1.00
CA TRP A 54 12.71 0.70 2.11
C TRP A 54 13.23 2.03 1.58
N THR A 55 12.86 3.14 2.22
CA THR A 55 13.36 4.47 1.85
C THR A 55 14.78 4.76 2.36
N GLY A 56 15.46 3.76 2.93
CA GLY A 56 16.74 3.93 3.64
C GLY A 56 16.62 4.57 5.03
N THR A 57 15.43 5.00 5.44
CA THR A 57 15.13 5.49 6.79
C THR A 57 14.07 4.61 7.44
N SER A 58 14.49 3.69 8.31
CA SER A 58 13.54 2.92 9.13
C SER A 58 12.70 3.86 10.00
N PRO A 59 11.37 3.68 10.14
CA PRO A 59 10.53 2.58 9.65
C PRO A 59 9.66 2.94 8.43
N LYS A 60 10.16 3.77 7.50
CA LYS A 60 9.38 4.25 6.35
C LYS A 60 9.53 3.34 5.12
N PHE A 61 8.40 3.13 4.44
CA PHE A 61 8.29 2.32 3.23
C PHE A 61 7.62 3.08 2.11
N GLU A 62 7.97 2.72 0.89
CA GLU A 62 7.22 3.08 -0.30
C GLU A 62 6.53 1.82 -0.85
N LEU A 63 5.30 1.99 -1.33
CA LEU A 63 4.52 0.93 -1.97
C LEU A 63 4.21 1.37 -3.40
N CYS A 64 4.77 0.70 -4.40
CA CYS A 64 4.51 1.00 -5.81
C CYS A 64 3.69 -0.11 -6.49
N ASN A 65 2.74 0.26 -7.34
CA ASN A 65 1.84 -0.68 -7.98
C ASN A 65 2.53 -1.41 -9.15
N VAL A 66 2.48 -2.74 -9.14
CA VAL A 66 3.18 -3.57 -10.12
C VAL A 66 2.61 -3.42 -11.53
N LYS A 67 1.30 -3.23 -11.70
CA LYS A 67 0.68 -3.03 -13.03
C LYS A 67 1.30 -1.84 -13.78
N THR A 68 1.72 -0.81 -13.04
CA THR A 68 2.32 0.39 -13.59
C THR A 68 3.83 0.27 -13.81
N ASN A 69 4.42 -0.91 -13.57
CA ASN A 69 5.86 -1.12 -13.44
C ASN A 69 6.47 -0.16 -12.41
N CYS A 70 5.81 -0.03 -11.24
CA CYS A 70 6.24 0.83 -10.15
C CYS A 70 6.37 2.33 -10.49
N LYS A 71 5.50 2.83 -11.38
CA LYS A 71 5.40 4.28 -11.70
C LYS A 71 4.34 5.01 -10.90
N SER A 72 3.58 4.29 -10.05
CA SER A 72 2.51 4.85 -9.24
C SER A 72 2.55 4.28 -7.83
N TYR A 73 2.62 5.15 -6.85
CA TYR A 73 2.86 4.87 -5.44
C TYR A 73 1.59 5.04 -4.63
N LEU A 74 1.41 4.24 -3.59
CA LEU A 74 0.31 4.39 -2.63
C LEU A 74 0.43 5.74 -1.94
N SER A 75 -0.65 6.51 -1.93
CA SER A 75 -0.71 7.83 -1.31
C SER A 75 -2.06 8.08 -0.65
N TYR A 76 -2.12 9.09 0.19
CA TYR A 76 -3.34 9.66 0.73
C TYR A 76 -3.61 10.96 -0.04
N GLY A 77 -4.84 11.20 -0.52
CA GLY A 77 -5.15 12.33 -1.41
C GLY A 77 -4.66 13.69 -0.89
N HIS A 78 -5.44 14.36 -0.05
CA HIS A 78 -5.05 15.64 0.56
C HIS A 78 -4.82 15.53 2.08
N ALA A 79 -4.68 14.30 2.59
CA ALA A 79 -4.51 13.99 4.01
C ALA A 79 -5.63 14.54 4.92
N ARG A 80 -6.84 14.78 4.39
CA ARG A 80 -7.98 15.24 5.18
C ARG A 80 -8.80 14.04 5.65
N ASN A 81 -9.55 14.24 6.73
CA ASN A 81 -10.52 13.26 7.19
C ASN A 81 -11.48 12.90 6.03
N SER A 82 -11.74 11.61 5.84
CA SER A 82 -12.58 11.04 4.77
C SER A 82 -12.02 11.12 3.34
N ASP A 83 -10.79 11.58 3.13
CA ASP A 83 -10.15 11.47 1.83
C ASP A 83 -9.88 10.01 1.47
N ARG A 84 -10.06 9.68 0.19
CA ARG A 84 -9.73 8.35 -0.33
C ARG A 84 -8.22 8.17 -0.40
N VAL A 85 -7.79 6.93 -0.20
CA VAL A 85 -6.47 6.46 -0.63
C VAL A 85 -6.44 6.47 -2.16
N VAL A 86 -5.33 6.96 -2.72
CA VAL A 86 -5.12 7.12 -4.16
C VAL A 86 -3.70 6.71 -4.52
N THR A 87 -3.37 6.70 -5.80
CA THR A 87 -1.97 6.65 -6.25
C THR A 87 -1.39 8.03 -6.49
N SER A 88 -0.07 8.15 -6.37
CA SER A 88 0.70 9.31 -6.82
C SER A 88 1.82 8.89 -7.78
N LYS A 89 2.21 9.76 -8.70
CA LYS A 89 3.41 9.59 -9.53
C LYS A 89 4.70 9.85 -8.75
N MET A 90 4.60 10.54 -7.61
CA MET A 90 5.71 10.76 -6.71
C MET A 90 5.71 9.69 -5.60
N PRO A 91 6.90 9.22 -5.17
CA PRO A 91 6.97 8.35 -4.01
C PRO A 91 6.40 9.04 -2.77
N ASN A 92 5.59 8.30 -2.02
CA ASN A 92 4.99 8.79 -0.79
C ASN A 92 5.30 7.81 0.36
N PRO A 93 6.31 8.12 1.20
CA PRO A 93 6.68 7.28 2.32
C PRO A 93 5.54 7.10 3.31
N CYS A 94 5.27 5.85 3.68
CA CYS A 94 4.25 5.45 4.64
C CYS A 94 4.84 4.57 5.74
N PHE A 95 4.07 4.37 6.81
CA PHE A 95 4.40 3.46 7.88
C PHE A 95 3.48 2.24 7.81
N ILE A 96 4.06 1.05 7.96
CA ILE A 96 3.30 -0.17 8.24
C ILE A 96 3.52 -0.48 9.71
N LEU A 97 2.46 -0.37 10.50
CA LEU A 97 2.48 -0.66 11.92
C LEU A 97 1.93 -2.06 12.13
N VAL A 98 2.68 -2.90 12.85
CA VAL A 98 2.13 -4.14 13.39
C VAL A 98 1.15 -3.74 14.48
N ALA A 99 -0.14 -3.94 14.23
CA ALA A 99 -1.15 -3.72 15.26
C ALA A 99 -1.16 -4.94 16.19
N ASP A 100 -0.96 -4.73 17.49
CA ASP A 100 -1.01 -5.79 18.52
C ASP A 100 -2.37 -6.51 18.55
N LYS A 101 -3.40 -5.89 17.97
CA LYS A 101 -4.74 -6.44 17.72
C LYS A 101 -5.27 -5.84 16.41
N CYS A 102 -5.67 -6.68 15.45
CA CYS A 102 -6.49 -6.25 14.31
C CYS A 102 -7.71 -5.50 14.85
N TYR A 103 -7.95 -4.26 14.42
CA TYR A 103 -9.21 -3.59 14.71
C TYR A 103 -10.30 -4.30 13.90
N ALA A 104 -11.11 -5.10 14.61
CA ALA A 104 -12.35 -5.68 14.12
C ALA A 104 -13.49 -4.66 14.19
#